data_AF-A0A377BB78-F1
#
_entry.id   AF-A0A377BB78-F1
#
_cell.length_a   1.000
_cell.length_b   1.000
_cell.length_c   1.000
_cell.angle_alpha   90.00
_cell.angle_beta   90.00
_cell.angle_gamma   90.00
#
_symmetry.space_group_name_H-M   'P 1'
#
loop_
_entity.id
_entity.type
_entity.pdbx_description
1 polymer ?
#
loop_
_entity_poly.entity_id
_entity_poly.type
_entity_poly.pdbx_seq_one_letter_code
_entity_poly.pdbx_strand_id
1 'polypeptide(L)'
;MNAWEVNFDGLVGLTHHYAGLSFGNEASTHHRFQVSNPRLAAKQGLLKMKALADAGFPQAVIPPHERPFIPVLRQLGFSGSDEQVLEKVARQAPHWLSSVSSASPMWVANAATIAPSADTLDGKVHLTVANLNNKFHRSLEAPVTESLLKAIF
;
A
#
# COMPACT_ATOMS: atom_id res chain seq x y z
N MET A 1 14.97 -8.93 28.59
CA MET A 1 14.77 -7.91 27.53
C MET A 1 13.46 -7.21 27.82
N ASN A 2 13.39 -5.88 27.78
CA ASN A 2 12.14 -5.15 27.91
C ASN A 2 11.81 -4.55 26.53
N ALA A 3 10.81 -5.11 25.85
CA ALA A 3 10.44 -4.76 24.48
C ALA A 3 8.93 -4.53 24.41
N TRP A 4 8.49 -3.65 23.52
CA TRP A 4 7.08 -3.33 23.30
C TRP A 4 6.67 -3.68 21.88
N GLU A 5 5.43 -4.08 21.71
CA GLU A 5 4.80 -4.12 20.39
C GLU A 5 4.53 -2.68 19.93
N VAL A 6 4.91 -2.37 18.69
CA VAL A 6 4.68 -1.06 18.07
C VAL A 6 3.81 -1.25 16.84
N ASN A 7 2.68 -0.57 16.80
CA ASN A 7 1.79 -0.59 15.65
C ASN A 7 2.32 0.37 14.57
N PHE A 8 2.59 -0.15 13.38
CA PHE A 8 2.84 0.66 12.19
C PHE A 8 1.63 0.58 11.28
N ASP A 9 0.97 1.72 11.07
CA ASP A 9 -0.23 1.80 10.24
C ASP A 9 0.03 2.45 8.89
N GLY A 10 -0.67 2.00 7.86
CA GLY A 10 -0.61 2.60 6.53
C GLY A 10 -1.43 3.88 6.45
N LEU A 11 -0.79 4.99 6.07
CA LEU A 11 -1.51 6.20 5.70
C LEU A 11 -2.18 6.01 4.34
N VAL A 12 -3.50 6.17 4.29
CA VAL A 12 -4.28 6.00 3.05
C VAL A 12 -3.85 7.01 1.99
N GLY A 13 -3.54 6.51 0.78
CA GLY A 13 -3.12 7.33 -0.36
C GLY A 13 -4.26 8.10 -1.03
N LEU A 14 -3.90 9.16 -1.76
CA LEU A 14 -4.84 10.08 -2.42
C LEU A 14 -5.68 9.43 -3.52
N THR A 15 -5.21 8.33 -4.11
CA THR A 15 -5.91 7.60 -5.18
C THR A 15 -6.79 6.47 -4.67
N HIS A 16 -7.15 6.45 -3.38
CA HIS A 16 -8.04 5.44 -2.81
C HIS A 16 -9.36 5.37 -3.59
N HIS A 17 -9.68 4.21 -4.16
CA HIS A 17 -10.89 3.97 -4.95
C HIS A 17 -11.28 2.48 -4.93
N TYR A 18 -12.52 2.19 -5.33
CA TYR A 18 -13.06 0.83 -5.35
C TYR A 18 -13.13 0.28 -6.77
N ALA A 19 -12.25 -0.68 -7.10
CA ALA A 19 -12.13 -1.22 -8.45
C ALA A 19 -12.41 -2.73 -8.58
N GLY A 20 -12.61 -3.44 -7.47
CA GLY A 20 -12.88 -4.89 -7.50
C GLY A 20 -11.72 -5.72 -8.04
N LEU A 21 -10.48 -5.31 -7.79
CA LEU A 21 -9.26 -5.93 -8.35
C LEU A 21 -8.86 -7.26 -7.67
N SER A 22 -9.49 -7.61 -6.55
CA SER A 22 -9.10 -8.74 -5.71
C SER A 22 -10.17 -9.83 -5.72
N PHE A 23 -10.22 -10.65 -6.78
CA PHE A 23 -11.06 -11.86 -6.78
C PHE A 23 -10.73 -12.75 -5.57
N GLY A 24 -11.76 -13.18 -4.83
CA GLY A 24 -11.63 -13.85 -3.52
C GLY A 24 -11.73 -12.92 -2.31
N ASN A 25 -11.68 -11.59 -2.50
CA ASN A 25 -12.06 -10.61 -1.49
C ASN A 25 -13.46 -10.09 -1.83
N GLU A 26 -14.48 -10.64 -1.18
CA GLU A 26 -15.89 -10.31 -1.43
C GLU A 26 -16.16 -8.81 -1.27
N ALA A 27 -15.61 -8.16 -0.24
CA ALA A 27 -15.79 -6.73 -0.04
C ALA A 27 -15.23 -5.91 -1.23
N SER A 28 -14.08 -6.30 -1.78
CA SER A 28 -13.52 -5.65 -2.98
C SER A 28 -14.48 -5.78 -4.18
N THR A 29 -15.03 -6.98 -4.39
CA THR A 29 -15.94 -7.26 -5.50
C THR A 29 -17.29 -6.56 -5.34
N HIS A 30 -17.88 -6.57 -4.14
CA HIS A 30 -19.19 -5.97 -3.86
C HIS A 30 -19.21 -4.44 -3.97
N HIS A 31 -18.12 -3.76 -3.62
CA HIS A 31 -18.05 -2.29 -3.65
C HIS A 31 -17.47 -1.75 -4.97
N ARG A 32 -17.28 -2.61 -5.98
CA ARG A 32 -16.68 -2.23 -7.27
C ARG A 32 -17.40 -1.03 -7.89
N PHE A 33 -16.62 -0.01 -8.26
CA PHE A 33 -17.06 1.24 -8.88
C PHE A 33 -17.98 2.13 -8.05
N GLN A 34 -18.11 1.88 -6.74
CA GLN A 34 -18.67 2.87 -5.83
C GLN A 34 -17.73 4.08 -5.71
N VAL A 35 -18.30 5.24 -5.41
CA VAL A 35 -17.54 6.47 -5.17
C VAL A 35 -16.79 6.36 -3.84
N SER A 36 -15.48 6.59 -3.86
CA SER A 36 -14.66 6.64 -2.67
C SER A 36 -14.50 8.06 -2.13
N ASN A 37 -13.99 8.18 -0.91
CA ASN A 37 -13.61 9.45 -0.31
C ASN A 37 -12.20 9.34 0.30
N PRO A 38 -11.14 9.58 -0.49
CA PRO A 38 -9.75 9.41 -0.03
C PRO A 38 -9.42 10.20 1.24
N ARG A 39 -9.93 11.44 1.32
CA ARG A 39 -9.73 12.30 2.50
C ARG A 39 -10.39 11.71 3.75
N LEU A 40 -11.62 11.20 3.63
CA LEU A 40 -12.30 10.56 4.74
C LEU A 40 -11.59 9.28 5.17
N ALA A 41 -11.19 8.43 4.21
CA ALA A 41 -10.46 7.20 4.49
C ALA A 41 -9.13 7.47 5.24
N ALA A 42 -8.35 8.46 4.80
CA ALA A 42 -7.13 8.89 5.49
C ALA A 42 -7.44 9.40 6.91
N LYS A 43 -8.47 10.24 7.08
CA LYS A 43 -8.86 10.74 8.40
C LYS A 43 -9.33 9.63 9.34
N GLN A 44 -10.08 8.65 8.85
CA GLN A 44 -10.50 7.50 9.65
C GLN A 44 -9.30 6.68 10.16
N GLY A 45 -8.31 6.43 9.29
CA GLY A 45 -7.06 5.79 9.69
C GLY A 45 -6.29 6.60 10.73
N LEU A 46 -6.11 7.90 10.50
CA LEU A 46 -5.41 8.79 11.44
C LEU A 46 -6.09 8.89 12.81
N LEU A 47 -7.43 8.94 12.84
CA LEU A 47 -8.18 8.92 14.09
C LEU A 47 -7.92 7.63 14.88
N LYS A 48 -7.91 6.47 14.20
CA LYS A 48 -7.58 5.18 14.82
C LYS A 48 -6.16 5.16 15.39
N MET A 49 -5.18 5.57 14.59
CA MET A 49 -3.77 5.67 15.02
C MET A 49 -3.65 6.55 16.27
N LYS A 50 -4.24 7.75 16.24
CA LYS A 50 -4.15 8.70 17.34
C LYS A 50 -4.84 8.20 18.61
N ALA A 51 -6.00 7.55 18.48
CA ALA A 51 -6.72 6.99 19.63
C ALA A 51 -5.89 5.93 20.37
N LEU A 52 -5.20 5.03 19.64
CA LEU A 52 -4.33 4.04 20.27
C LEU A 52 -3.07 4.66 20.87
N ALA A 53 -2.46 5.62 20.18
CA ALA A 53 -1.33 6.38 20.71
C ALA A 53 -1.68 7.09 22.03
N ASP A 54 -2.84 7.74 22.09
CA ASP A 54 -3.33 8.44 23.29
C ASP A 54 -3.67 7.51 24.44
N ALA A 55 -4.09 6.28 24.13
CA ALA A 55 -4.31 5.22 25.11
C ALA A 55 -3.00 4.56 25.59
N GLY A 56 -1.84 5.00 25.11
CA GLY A 56 -0.52 4.53 25.57
C GLY A 56 0.06 3.37 24.76
N PHE A 57 -0.56 2.98 23.65
CA PHE A 57 0.00 1.95 22.75
C PHE A 57 0.98 2.59 21.76
N PRO A 58 2.24 2.13 21.67
CA PRO A 58 3.19 2.69 20.71
C PRO A 58 2.65 2.60 19.27
N GLN A 59 2.64 3.73 18.58
CA GLN A 59 2.04 3.88 17.26
C GLN A 59 2.96 4.68 16.33
N ALA A 60 3.08 4.22 15.09
CA ALA A 60 3.83 4.84 14.01
C ALA A 60 3.04 4.73 12.69
N VAL A 61 3.59 5.34 11.63
CA VAL A 61 2.95 5.44 10.32
C VAL A 61 3.92 5.04 9.21
N ILE A 62 3.39 4.36 8.19
CA ILE A 62 4.06 4.08 6.91
C ILE A 62 3.34 4.92 5.83
N PRO A 63 4.07 5.71 5.02
CA PRO A 63 3.45 6.60 4.02
C PRO A 63 2.84 5.83 2.83
N PRO A 64 1.93 6.46 2.08
CA PRO A 64 1.41 5.88 0.83
C PRO A 64 2.49 5.85 -0.26
N HIS A 65 2.25 5.06 -1.31
CA HIS A 65 3.15 4.96 -2.46
C HIS A 65 2.80 6.00 -3.55
N GLU A 66 3.72 6.18 -4.52
CA GLU A 66 3.47 6.91 -5.77
C GLU A 66 2.30 6.29 -6.54
N ARG A 67 1.25 7.08 -6.80
CA ARG A 67 0.07 6.67 -7.58
C ARG A 67 -0.49 7.88 -8.34
N PRO A 68 -0.88 7.76 -9.63
CA PRO A 68 -0.72 6.61 -10.52
C PRO A 68 0.74 6.24 -10.78
N PHE A 69 1.07 4.94 -10.79
CA PHE A 69 2.45 4.49 -10.96
C PHE A 69 2.84 4.34 -12.44
N ILE A 70 3.27 5.45 -13.04
CA ILE A 70 3.58 5.57 -14.48
C ILE A 70 4.66 4.59 -14.97
N PRO A 71 5.74 4.28 -14.23
CA PRO A 71 6.77 3.35 -14.69
C PRO A 71 6.23 1.99 -15.15
N VAL A 72 5.21 1.46 -14.48
CA VAL A 72 4.58 0.19 -14.86
C VAL A 72 3.77 0.31 -16.15
N LEU A 73 3.10 1.44 -16.38
CA LEU A 73 2.44 1.69 -17.67
C LEU A 73 3.45 1.72 -18.81
N ARG A 74 4.66 2.24 -18.57
CA ARG A 74 5.75 2.19 -19.55
C ARG A 74 6.23 0.77 -19.82
N GLN A 75 6.35 -0.06 -18.79
CA GLN A 75 6.65 -1.49 -18.94
C GLN A 75 5.57 -2.24 -19.74
N LEU A 76 4.31 -1.81 -19.65
CA LEU A 76 3.19 -2.35 -20.43
C LEU A 76 3.14 -1.82 -21.89
N GLY A 77 4.13 -1.02 -22.32
CA GLY A 77 4.29 -0.57 -23.71
C GLY A 77 3.80 0.85 -24.00
N PHE A 78 3.32 1.60 -23.01
CA PHE A 78 2.88 2.99 -23.20
C PHE A 78 4.05 3.98 -23.09
N SER A 79 4.22 4.86 -24.07
CA SER A 79 5.36 5.80 -24.15
C SER A 79 4.93 7.26 -24.27
N GLY A 80 5.86 8.19 -24.02
CA GLY A 80 5.62 9.65 -24.03
C GLY A 80 5.98 10.33 -22.71
N SER A 81 5.57 11.58 -22.49
CA SER A 81 5.55 12.19 -21.15
C SER A 81 4.57 11.45 -20.22
N ASP A 82 4.64 11.69 -18.91
CA ASP A 82 3.75 11.03 -17.95
C ASP A 82 2.27 11.29 -18.26
N GLU A 83 1.92 12.54 -18.60
CA GLU A 83 0.58 12.92 -19.03
C GLU A 83 0.15 12.22 -20.33
N GLN A 84 1.06 12.08 -21.30
CA GLN A 84 0.78 11.36 -22.55
C GLN A 84 0.58 9.86 -22.31
N VAL A 85 1.36 9.26 -21.41
CA VAL A 85 1.17 7.86 -21.01
C VAL A 85 -0.19 7.70 -20.35
N LEU A 86 -0.52 8.58 -19.40
CA LEU A 86 -1.82 8.55 -18.71
C LEU A 86 -2.98 8.64 -19.69
N GLU A 87 -2.93 9.59 -20.64
CA GLU A 87 -3.98 9.79 -21.63
C GLU A 87 -4.13 8.60 -22.59
N LYS A 88 -3.00 8.04 -23.05
CA LYS A 88 -3.02 6.84 -23.91
C LYS A 88 -3.66 5.66 -23.19
N VAL A 89 -3.30 5.41 -21.93
CA VAL A 89 -3.87 4.30 -21.15
C VAL A 89 -5.34 4.55 -20.85
N ALA A 90 -5.74 5.78 -20.52
CA ALA A 90 -7.14 6.14 -20.30
C ALA A 90 -8.02 5.80 -21.50
N ARG A 91 -7.55 6.07 -22.72
CA ARG A 91 -8.29 5.81 -23.97
C ARG A 91 -8.22 4.35 -24.42
N GLN A 92 -7.06 3.71 -24.30
CA GLN A 92 -6.80 2.41 -24.94
C GLN A 92 -7.01 1.22 -23.99
N ALA A 93 -6.68 1.39 -22.70
CA ALA A 93 -6.73 0.30 -21.73
C ALA A 93 -7.00 0.82 -20.29
N PRO A 94 -8.17 1.45 -20.03
CA PRO A 94 -8.45 2.13 -18.77
C PRO A 94 -8.41 1.23 -17.53
N HIS A 95 -8.56 -0.08 -17.68
CA HIS A 95 -8.44 -1.04 -16.57
C HIS A 95 -7.02 -1.08 -15.96
N TRP A 96 -5.98 -0.76 -16.75
CA TRP A 96 -4.62 -0.64 -16.22
C TRP A 96 -4.44 0.57 -15.32
N LEU A 97 -5.15 1.69 -15.58
CA LEU A 97 -5.08 2.87 -14.72
C LEU A 97 -5.47 2.53 -13.29
N SER A 98 -6.57 1.80 -13.11
CA SER A 98 -6.99 1.37 -11.78
C SER A 98 -5.95 0.47 -11.11
N SER A 99 -5.39 -0.47 -11.87
CA SER A 99 -4.35 -1.39 -11.37
C SER A 99 -3.10 -0.65 -10.87
N VAL A 100 -2.67 0.42 -11.55
CA VAL A 100 -1.50 1.22 -11.13
C VAL A 100 -1.84 2.40 -10.22
N SER A 101 -3.13 2.62 -9.91
CA SER A 101 -3.61 3.73 -9.07
C SER A 101 -4.25 3.25 -7.77
N SER A 102 -4.19 1.95 -7.46
CA SER A 102 -4.74 1.43 -6.20
C SER A 102 -3.97 1.97 -4.99
N ALA A 103 -4.70 2.42 -3.97
CA ALA A 103 -4.14 2.75 -2.66
C ALA A 103 -3.95 1.51 -1.76
N SER A 104 -3.84 0.32 -2.34
CA SER A 104 -3.62 -0.94 -1.62
C SER A 104 -2.43 -1.01 -0.66
N PRO A 105 -1.32 -0.24 -0.82
CA PRO A 105 -0.25 -0.24 0.18
C PRO A 105 -0.68 0.22 1.58
N MET A 106 -1.86 0.84 1.73
CA MET A 106 -2.39 1.19 3.05
C MET A 106 -2.60 -0.03 3.96
N TRP A 107 -2.76 -1.23 3.39
CA TRP A 107 -2.88 -2.47 4.15
C TRP A 107 -1.50 -3.05 4.48
N VAL A 108 -0.81 -2.39 5.40
CA VAL A 108 0.58 -2.70 5.80
C VAL A 108 0.75 -4.01 6.58
N ALA A 109 -0.35 -4.62 7.02
CA ALA A 109 -0.34 -6.01 7.49
C ALA A 109 0.14 -7.01 6.42
N ASN A 110 0.17 -6.60 5.15
CA ASN A 110 0.71 -7.37 4.05
C ASN A 110 2.08 -6.85 3.55
N ALA A 111 2.65 -5.81 4.16
CA ALA A 111 3.89 -5.19 3.66
C ALA A 111 5.10 -6.13 3.80
N ALA A 112 5.23 -6.76 4.95
CA ALA A 112 6.35 -7.64 5.28
C ALA A 112 5.97 -8.63 6.39
N THR A 113 6.82 -9.63 6.58
CA THR A 113 6.84 -10.45 7.80
C THR A 113 7.98 -10.00 8.70
N ILE A 114 7.70 -9.84 9.98
CA ILE A 114 8.63 -9.32 10.99
C ILE A 114 9.09 -10.46 11.88
N ALA A 115 10.38 -10.51 12.18
CA ALA A 115 10.96 -11.37 13.21
C ALA A 115 11.62 -10.48 14.28
N PRO A 116 11.06 -10.44 15.52
CA PRO A 116 11.69 -9.75 16.64
C PRO A 116 13.09 -10.28 16.92
N SER A 117 13.97 -9.43 17.47
CA SER A 117 15.35 -9.82 17.81
C SER A 117 15.45 -10.95 18.84
N ALA A 118 14.41 -11.17 19.64
CA ALA A 118 14.33 -12.29 20.57
C ALA A 118 14.23 -13.66 19.87
N ASP A 119 13.81 -13.69 18.59
CA ASP A 119 13.48 -14.90 17.85
C ASP A 119 14.49 -15.22 16.73
N THR A 120 15.50 -14.36 16.53
CA THR A 120 16.43 -14.43 15.39
C THR A 120 17.82 -14.87 15.82
N LEU A 121 18.51 -15.60 14.93
CA LEU A 121 19.82 -16.21 15.23
C LEU A 121 20.92 -15.18 15.50
N ASP A 122 20.85 -14.00 14.90
CA ASP A 122 21.83 -12.92 15.03
C ASP A 122 21.40 -11.83 16.02
N GLY A 123 20.27 -12.00 16.70
CA GLY A 123 19.75 -11.05 17.66
C GLY A 123 19.31 -9.70 17.06
N LYS A 124 19.03 -9.64 15.75
CA LYS A 124 18.52 -8.44 15.07
C LYS A 124 17.03 -8.55 14.77
N VAL A 125 16.37 -7.41 14.59
CA VAL A 125 15.01 -7.39 14.01
C VAL A 125 15.14 -7.60 12.50
N HIS A 126 14.44 -8.59 11.96
CA HIS A 126 14.41 -8.86 10.52
C HIS A 126 13.04 -8.53 9.94
N LEU A 127 13.04 -7.90 8.76
CA LEU A 127 11.84 -7.60 7.99
C LEU A 127 12.01 -8.19 6.59
N THR A 128 11.12 -9.12 6.21
CA THR A 128 11.12 -9.71 4.86
C THR A 128 9.91 -9.21 4.09
N VAL A 129 10.14 -8.42 3.03
CA VAL A 129 9.08 -7.83 2.20
C VAL A 129 8.25 -8.92 1.52
N ALA A 130 6.93 -8.78 1.54
CA ALA A 130 6.04 -9.68 0.84
C ALA A 130 5.95 -9.31 -0.65
N ASN A 131 6.03 -10.31 -1.53
CA ASN A 131 5.96 -10.08 -2.98
C ASN A 131 4.53 -9.76 -3.48
N LEU A 132 3.50 -10.14 -2.71
CA LEU A 132 2.07 -9.97 -3.03
C LEU A 132 1.67 -10.42 -4.44
N ASN A 133 2.35 -11.46 -4.95
CA ASN A 133 2.30 -11.88 -6.36
C ASN A 133 0.89 -12.24 -6.84
N ASN A 134 0.01 -12.72 -5.96
CA ASN A 134 -1.33 -13.17 -6.34
C ASN A 134 -2.18 -12.06 -6.99
N LYS A 135 -1.96 -10.79 -6.63
CA LYS A 135 -2.73 -9.64 -7.14
C LYS A 135 -1.80 -8.66 -7.82
N PHE A 136 -1.94 -8.47 -9.13
CA PHE A 136 -1.05 -7.60 -9.91
C PHE A 136 -0.90 -6.19 -9.31
N HIS A 137 -2.01 -5.51 -9.00
CA HIS A 137 -1.95 -4.16 -8.39
C HIS A 137 -1.19 -4.11 -7.06
N ARG A 138 -1.09 -5.24 -6.35
CA ARG A 138 -0.34 -5.38 -5.10
C ARG A 138 1.09 -5.84 -5.29
N SER A 139 1.39 -6.64 -6.32
CA SER A 139 2.78 -7.04 -6.61
C SER A 139 3.66 -5.85 -6.99
N LEU A 140 3.07 -4.72 -7.40
CA LEU A 140 3.76 -3.45 -7.63
C LEU A 140 4.24 -2.78 -6.33
N GLU A 141 3.80 -3.24 -5.15
CA GLU A 141 4.12 -2.62 -3.86
C GLU A 141 5.55 -2.91 -3.43
N ALA A 142 6.01 -4.15 -3.63
CA ALA A 142 7.22 -4.67 -2.99
C ALA A 142 8.48 -3.78 -3.14
N PRO A 143 8.85 -3.26 -4.33
CA PRO A 143 10.06 -2.44 -4.45
C PRO A 143 9.99 -1.12 -3.65
N VAL A 144 8.81 -0.50 -3.62
CA VAL A 144 8.59 0.75 -2.88
C VAL A 144 8.47 0.47 -1.39
N THR A 145 7.78 -0.60 -1.00
CA THR A 145 7.71 -1.06 0.39
C THR A 145 9.09 -1.33 0.97
N GLU A 146 9.97 -2.01 0.22
CA GLU A 146 11.36 -2.24 0.62
C GLU A 146 12.10 -0.92 0.89
N SER A 147 11.95 0.04 -0.03
CA SER A 147 12.57 1.37 0.08
C SER A 147 12.07 2.12 1.31
N LEU A 148 10.76 2.07 1.60
CA LEU A 148 10.16 2.71 2.76
C LEU A 148 10.61 2.05 4.07
N LEU A 149 10.64 0.72 4.14
CA LEU A 149 11.09 0.02 5.34
C LEU A 149 12.56 0.31 5.64
N LYS A 150 13.43 0.31 4.64
CA LYS A 150 14.86 0.71 4.77
C LYS A 150 15.06 2.19 5.13
N ALA A 151 14.08 3.04 4.89
CA ALA A 151 14.15 4.45 5.26
C ALA A 151 13.66 4.68 6.71
N ILE A 152 12.87 3.76 7.26
CA ILE A 152 12.31 3.83 8.61
C ILE A 152 13.20 3.08 9.63
N PHE A 153 13.77 1.93 9.24
CA PHE A 153 14.56 1.02 10.08
C PHE A 153 15.98 0.85 9.53
#